data_AF-W1W5A7-F1
#
_entry.id   AF-W1W5A7-F1
#
_cell.length_a   1.000
_cell.length_b   1.000
_cell.length_c   1.000
_cell.angle_alpha   90.00
_cell.angle_beta   90.00
_cell.angle_gamma   90.00
#
_symmetry.space_group_name_H-M   'P 1'
#
loop_
_entity.id
_entity.type
_entity.pdbx_description
1 polymer ?
#
loop_
_entity_poly.entity_id
_entity_poly.type
_entity_poly.pdbx_seq_one_letter_code
_entity_poly.pdbx_strand_id
1 'polypeptide(L)' 'MANISVRLNEQEEELFKTYAEFMDETLSTLFKKALLEKIEDEFDLKVGQKALAEYKQDPVTYSVAEMRAKYGL' A
#
# COMPACT_ATOMS: atom_id res chain seq x y z
N MET A 1 3.55 -19.54 -15.60
CA MET A 1 3.08 -18.98 -14.31
C MET A 1 4.06 -19.39 -13.22
N ALA A 2 4.38 -18.49 -12.29
CA ALA A 2 5.17 -18.82 -11.11
C ALA A 2 4.23 -19.22 -9.97
N ASN A 3 4.63 -20.20 -9.17
CA ASN A 3 3.89 -20.67 -8.00
C ASN A 3 4.64 -20.28 -6.72
N ILE A 4 3.89 -19.94 -5.67
CA ILE A 4 4.43 -19.67 -4.34
C ILE A 4 3.90 -20.77 -3.42
N SER A 5 4.79 -21.41 -2.66
CA SER A 5 4.42 -22.39 -1.63
C SER A 5 4.77 -21.80 -0.27
N VAL A 6 3.77 -21.68 0.60
CA VAL A 6 3.93 -21.21 1.97
C VAL A 6 3.64 -22.39 2.89
N ARG A 7 4.56 -22.69 3.80
CA ARG A 7 4.32 -23.69 4.85
C ARG A 7 3.59 -23.02 5.99
N LEU A 8 2.53 -23.68 6.44
CA LEU A 8 1.71 -23.25 7.57
C LEU A 8 1.75 -24.33 8.65
N ASN A 9 1.68 -23.91 9.90
CA ASN A 9 1.28 -24.80 10.97
C ASN A 9 -0.26 -24.95 11.00
N GLU A 10 -0.77 -25.88 11.80
CA GLU A 10 -2.22 -26.18 11.86
C GLU A 10 -3.06 -24.97 12.25
N GLN A 11 -2.58 -24.13 13.19
CA GLN A 11 -3.30 -22.95 13.65
C GLN A 11 -3.35 -21.84 12.59
N GLU A 12 -2.24 -21.63 11.87
CA GLU A 12 -2.17 -20.69 10.75
C GLU A 12 -3.10 -21.12 9.62
N GLU A 13 -3.11 -22.41 9.29
CA GLU A 13 -3.97 -22.95 8.23
C GLU A 13 -5.45 -22.78 8.57
N GLU A 14 -5.86 -23.12 9.80
CA GLU A 14 -7.24 -22.92 10.27
C GLU A 14 -7.62 -21.44 10.21
N LEU A 15 -6.82 -20.56 10.81
CA LEU A 15 -7.08 -19.12 10.84
C LEU A 15 -7.21 -18.54 9.43
N PHE A 16 -6.30 -18.87 8.54
CA PHE A 16 -6.29 -18.31 7.18
C PHE A 16 -7.49 -18.80 6.39
N LYS A 17 -7.84 -20.09 6.48
CA LYS A 17 -9.02 -20.63 5.79
C LYS A 17 -10.31 -20.01 6.30
N THR A 18 -10.49 -19.93 7.62
CA THR A 18 -11.68 -19.29 8.22
C THR A 18 -11.80 -17.83 7.81
N TYR A 19 -10.68 -17.10 7.75
CA TYR A 19 -10.70 -15.72 7.26
C TYR A 19 -11.07 -15.63 5.77
N ALA A 20 -10.56 -16.55 4.94
CA ALA A 20 -10.91 -16.60 3.52
C ALA A 20 -12.42 -16.86 3.31
N GLU A 21 -12.99 -17.79 4.07
CA GLU A 21 -14.42 -18.09 4.06
C GLU A 21 -15.26 -16.89 4.51
N PHE A 22 -14.85 -16.23 5.59
CA PHE A 22 -15.52 -15.02 6.08
C PHE A 22 -15.53 -13.88 5.05
N MET A 23 -14.45 -13.74 4.29
CA MET A 23 -14.30 -12.72 3.26
C MET A 23 -14.88 -13.12 1.88
N ASP A 24 -15.40 -14.35 1.75
CA ASP A 24 -15.83 -14.96 0.48
C ASP A 24 -14.75 -14.84 -0.63
N GLU A 25 -13.50 -15.11 -0.26
CA GLU A 25 -12.33 -14.90 -1.11
C GLU A 25 -11.32 -16.04 -1.00
N THR A 26 -10.48 -16.22 -2.03
CA THR A 26 -9.44 -17.25 -1.98
C THR A 26 -8.20 -16.77 -1.22
N LEU A 27 -7.49 -17.71 -0.56
CA LEU A 27 -6.19 -17.41 0.05
C LEU A 27 -5.20 -16.78 -0.94
N SER A 28 -5.18 -17.24 -2.20
CA SER A 28 -4.29 -16.66 -3.21
C SER A 28 -4.60 -15.18 -3.46
N THR A 29 -5.88 -14.82 -3.52
CA THR A 29 -6.30 -13.41 -3.66
C THR A 29 -5.89 -12.60 -2.44
N LEU A 30 -6.15 -13.12 -1.23
CA LEU A 30 -5.84 -12.43 0.03
C LEU A 30 -4.34 -12.22 0.21
N PHE A 31 -3.52 -13.23 -0.07
CA PHE A 31 -2.06 -13.11 -0.02
C PHE A 31 -1.52 -12.08 -1.03
N LYS A 32 -2.07 -12.03 -2.25
CA LYS A 32 -1.70 -11.01 -3.24
C LYS A 32 -2.07 -9.62 -2.77
N LYS A 33 -3.29 -9.42 -2.26
CA LYS A 33 -3.77 -8.14 -1.73
C LYS A 33 -2.86 -7.66 -0.59
N ALA A 34 -2.61 -8.52 0.40
CA ALA A 34 -1.75 -8.18 1.54
C ALA A 34 -0.31 -7.84 1.11
N LEU A 35 0.25 -8.58 0.14
CA LEU A 35 1.58 -8.29 -0.37
C LEU A 35 1.62 -6.95 -1.14
N LEU A 36 0.61 -6.68 -1.96
CA LEU A 36 0.51 -5.41 -2.70
C LEU A 36 0.38 -4.22 -1.75
N GLU A 37 -0.53 -4.30 -0.77
CA GLU A 37 -0.74 -3.28 0.25
C GLU A 37 0.56 -2.98 1.00
N LYS A 38 1.30 -4.04 1.39
CA LYS A 38 2.58 -3.87 2.07
C LYS A 38 3.65 -3.18 1.20
N ILE A 39 3.67 -3.49 -0.10
CA ILE A 39 4.57 -2.85 -1.07
C ILE A 39 4.19 -1.38 -1.26
N GLU A 40 2.90 -1.08 -1.37
CA GLU A 40 2.37 0.28 -1.52
C GLU A 40 2.70 1.13 -0.30
N ASP A 41 2.45 0.64 0.92
CA ASP A 41 2.80 1.33 2.17
C ASP A 41 4.28 1.71 2.25
N GLU A 42 5.17 0.78 1.88
CA GLU A 42 6.62 1.02 1.89
C GLU A 42 7.05 2.02 0.81
N PHE A 43 6.43 1.94 -0.36
CA PHE A 43 6.69 2.86 -1.45
C PHE A 43 6.21 4.28 -1.12
N ASP A 44 4.98 4.41 -0.63
CA ASP A 44 4.36 5.69 -0.26
C ASP A 44 5.14 6.37 0.87
N LEU A 45 5.57 5.61 1.88
CA LEU A 45 6.43 6.14 2.93
C LEU A 45 7.74 6.72 2.36
N LYS A 46 8.38 5.99 1.45
CA LYS A 46 9.64 6.41 0.82
C LYS A 46 9.44 7.66 -0.05
N VAL A 47 8.37 7.72 -0.83
CA VAL A 47 8.03 8.89 -1.66
C VAL A 47 7.75 10.10 -0.78
N GLY A 48 6.93 9.93 0.27
CA GLY A 48 6.61 10.98 1.23
C GLY A 48 7.85 11.53 1.95
N GLN A 49 8.75 10.66 2.39
CA GLN A 49 10.02 11.07 3.02
C GLN A 49 10.89 11.87 2.05
N LYS A 50 10.98 11.45 0.79
CA LYS A 50 11.71 12.17 -0.25
C LYS A 50 11.11 13.55 -0.50
N ALA A 51 9.79 13.63 -0.69
CA ALA A 51 9.10 14.90 -0.90
C ALA A 51 9.29 15.86 0.29
N LEU A 52 9.25 15.34 1.51
CA LEU A 52 9.51 16.13 2.72
C LEU A 52 10.96 16.65 2.77
N ALA A 53 11.94 15.83 2.37
CA ALA A 53 13.34 16.25 2.33
C ALA A 53 13.57 17.34 1.27
N GLU A 54 12.98 17.20 0.09
CA GLU A 54 13.03 18.21 -0.98
C GLU A 54 12.38 19.53 -0.53
N TYR A 55 11.19 19.48 0.07
CA TYR A 55 10.54 20.66 0.63
C TYR A 55 11.36 21.33 1.74
N LYS A 56 12.03 20.55 2.61
CA LYS A 56 12.90 21.13 3.65
C LYS A 56 14.12 21.85 3.07
N GLN A 57 14.57 21.48 1.88
CA GLN A 57 15.67 22.17 1.17
C GLN A 57 15.18 23.44 0.49
N ASP A 58 13.95 23.44 -0.05
CA ASP A 58 13.32 24.60 -0.70
C ASP A 58 11.83 24.72 -0.31
N PRO A 59 11.50 25.38 0.81
CA PRO A 59 10.17 25.33 1.42
C PRO A 59 9.20 26.32 0.77
N VAL A 60 9.00 26.19 -0.54
CA VAL A 60 8.01 26.98 -1.28
C VAL A 60 6.61 26.44 -1.02
N THR A 61 5.69 27.32 -0.63
CA THR A 61 4.27 27.00 -0.45
C THR A 61 3.43 27.93 -1.31
N TYR A 62 2.24 27.45 -1.69
CA TYR A 62 1.27 28.21 -2.45
C TYR A 62 -0.07 28.16 -1.74
N SER A 63 -0.78 29.28 -1.73
CA SER A 63 -2.19 29.33 -1.39
C SER A 63 -3.04 28.57 -2.40
N VAL A 64 -4.24 28.18 -1.99
CA VAL A 64 -5.21 27.51 -2.88
C VAL A 64 -5.52 28.39 -4.10
N ALA A 65 -5.58 29.72 -3.93
CA ALA A 65 -5.83 30.65 -5.02
C ALA A 65 -4.69 30.67 -6.06
N GLU A 66 -3.43 30.70 -5.60
CA GLU A 66 -2.25 30.63 -6.49
C GLU A 66 -2.21 29.31 -7.26
N MET A 67 -2.51 28.18 -6.60
CA MET A 67 -2.57 26.87 -7.26
C MET A 67 -3.68 26.81 -8.31
N ARG A 68 -4.88 27.31 -8.00
CA ARG A 68 -6.00 27.37 -8.95
C ARG A 68 -5.66 28.21 -10.18
N ALA A 69 -5.09 29.40 -9.97
CA ALA A 69 -4.63 30.27 -11.05
C ALA A 69 -3.54 29.60 -11.91
N LYS A 70 -2.59 28.90 -11.28
CA LYS A 70 -1.47 28.22 -11.97
C LYS A 70 -1.90 27.04 -12.83
N TYR A 71 -2.89 26.27 -12.39
CA TYR A 71 -3.32 25.03 -13.06
C TYR A 71 -4.65 25.15 -13.81
N GLY A 72 -5.29 26.32 -13.81
CA GLY A 72 -6.56 26.55 -14.51
C GLY A 72 -7.76 25.82 -13.89
N LEU A 73 -7.77 25.71 -12.56
CA LEU A 73 -8.81 25.03 -11.75
C LEU A 73 -9.74 26.01 -11.05
#